data_AF-A0A7H4P897-F1
#
_entry.id   AF-A0A7H4P897-F1
#
_cell.length_a   1.000
_cell.length_b   1.000
_cell.length_c   1.000
_cell.angle_alpha   90.00
_cell.angle_beta   90.00
_cell.angle_gamma   90.00
#
_symmetry.space_group_name_H-M   'P 1'
#
loop_
_entity.id
_entity.type
_entity.pdbx_description
1 polymer ?
#
loop_
_entity_poly.entity_id
_entity_poly.type
_entity_poly.pdbx_seq_one_letter_code
_entity_poly.pdbx_strand_id
1 'polypeptide(L)'
;MQNRVSQAVAQLPADVQQNGVQVRKRATNLLMGVSLYSPLGTLSPLFVSNYASTQVREALARLPGVGEVQMFGARDYSMRIWLRPDRMNALNITTDDVARALREQNVQGAAGQVGTPPVFNGQQQTLTINGIGRLSDAAGFGQIVVRSGDRGQLVRLSDVATIELGARSYSSGAQLNGKDSAYLGIYPTPTANALQVASAVRAELTRLHARFPADSHLGSEV
;
A
#
# COMPACT_ATOMS: atom_id res chain seq x y z
N MET A 1 -15.87 22.21 4.39
CA MET A 1 -15.63 21.56 3.08
C MET A 1 -15.76 20.04 3.14
N GLN A 2 -15.24 19.36 4.18
CA GLN A 2 -15.39 17.89 4.33
C GLN A 2 -16.84 17.39 4.15
N ASN A 3 -17.81 17.99 4.84
CA ASN A 3 -19.22 17.56 4.77
C ASN A 3 -19.85 17.71 3.37
N ARG A 4 -19.38 18.66 2.55
CA ARG A 4 -19.87 18.83 1.17
C ARG A 4 -19.25 17.82 0.20
N VAL A 5 -18.00 17.41 0.45
CA VAL A 5 -17.34 16.36 -0.33
C VAL A 5 -17.97 15.00 -0.04
N SER A 6 -18.27 14.68 1.23
CA SER A 6 -18.97 13.44 1.59
C SER A 6 -20.33 13.28 0.90
N GLN A 7 -21.08 14.38 0.69
CA GLN A 7 -22.35 14.37 -0.03
C GLN A 7 -22.18 14.18 -1.55
N ALA A 8 -21.08 14.66 -2.13
CA ALA A 8 -20.79 14.54 -3.55
C ALA A 8 -20.19 13.16 -3.93
N VAL A 9 -19.55 12.45 -2.98
CA VAL A 9 -18.98 11.12 -3.23
C VAL A 9 -20.02 10.12 -3.74
N ALA A 10 -21.26 10.21 -3.23
CA ALA A 10 -22.36 9.33 -3.65
C ALA A 10 -22.78 9.53 -5.13
N GLN A 11 -22.43 10.66 -5.74
CA GLN A 11 -22.73 10.98 -7.14
C GLN A 11 -21.58 10.60 -8.10
N LEU A 12 -20.43 10.17 -7.57
CA LEU A 12 -19.29 9.78 -8.39
C LEU A 12 -19.47 8.35 -8.93
N PRO A 13 -18.96 8.04 -10.13
CA PRO A 13 -18.90 6.66 -10.62
C PRO A 13 -18.17 5.75 -9.62
N ALA A 14 -18.56 4.47 -9.57
CA ALA A 14 -18.04 3.50 -8.59
C ALA A 14 -16.50 3.41 -8.61
N ASP A 15 -15.88 3.51 -9.79
CA ASP A 15 -14.42 3.47 -9.94
C ASP A 15 -13.72 4.66 -9.27
N VAL A 16 -14.35 5.84 -9.26
CA VAL A 16 -13.81 7.04 -8.59
C VAL A 16 -13.99 6.94 -7.08
N GLN A 17 -15.11 6.37 -6.63
CA GLN A 17 -15.33 6.10 -5.20
C GLN A 17 -14.31 5.10 -4.66
N GLN A 18 -13.98 4.06 -5.42
CA GLN A 18 -12.97 3.06 -5.02
C GLN A 18 -11.55 3.63 -4.94
N ASN A 19 -11.20 4.62 -5.78
CA ASN A 19 -9.91 5.31 -5.70
C ASN A 19 -9.81 6.29 -4.52
N GLY A 20 -10.96 6.65 -3.92
CA GLY A 20 -11.05 7.49 -2.73
C GLY A 20 -10.87 8.99 -3.01
N VAL A 21 -11.65 9.82 -2.32
CA VAL A 21 -11.55 11.28 -2.41
C VAL A 21 -10.87 11.81 -1.16
N GLN A 22 -9.69 12.43 -1.32
CA GLN A 22 -8.94 13.02 -0.20
C GLN A 22 -9.07 14.54 -0.21
N VAL A 23 -9.43 15.12 0.93
CA VAL A 23 -9.50 16.57 1.13
C VAL A 23 -8.43 16.95 2.14
N ARG A 24 -7.47 17.78 1.71
CA ARG A 24 -6.37 18.26 2.56
C ARG A 24 -6.32 19.78 2.56
N LYS A 25 -6.18 20.39 3.74
CA LYS A 25 -5.87 21.83 3.88
C LYS A 25 -4.35 21.97 3.94
N ARG A 26 -3.74 22.61 2.95
CA ARG A 26 -2.29 22.85 2.90
C ARG A 26 -1.98 24.29 2.54
N ALA A 27 -0.85 24.80 3.00
CA ALA A 27 -0.18 25.91 2.32
C ALA A 27 0.38 25.37 0.99
N THR A 28 0.31 26.14 -0.09
CA THR A 28 0.87 25.74 -1.41
C THR A 28 2.39 25.69 -1.44
N ASN A 29 3.05 26.19 -0.39
CA ASN A 29 4.50 26.30 -0.34
C ASN A 29 5.12 25.01 0.20
N LEU A 30 5.99 24.40 -0.61
CA LEU A 30 6.87 23.33 -0.20
C LEU A 30 7.85 23.87 0.85
N LEU A 31 7.93 23.24 2.02
CA LEU A 31 8.87 23.65 3.07
C LEU A 31 10.22 22.93 2.95
N MET A 32 10.22 21.66 2.59
CA MET A 32 11.43 20.84 2.51
C MET A 32 11.23 19.65 1.59
N GLY A 33 12.28 19.30 0.85
CA GLY A 33 12.39 18.08 0.06
C GLY A 33 13.31 17.04 0.71
N VAL A 34 12.87 15.79 0.72
CA VAL A 34 13.67 14.67 1.24
C VAL A 34 13.67 13.55 0.20
N SER A 35 14.85 13.19 -0.29
CA SER A 35 15.06 12.04 -1.17
C SER A 35 15.59 10.86 -0.37
N LEU A 36 14.94 9.71 -0.49
CA LEU A 36 15.50 8.42 -0.09
C LEU A 36 16.03 7.69 -1.32
N TYR A 37 17.27 7.20 -1.27
CA TYR A 37 17.87 6.45 -2.37
C TYR A 37 18.88 5.41 -1.86
N SER A 38 19.28 4.49 -2.74
CA SER A 38 20.33 3.50 -2.45
C SER A 38 21.62 3.89 -3.19
N PRO A 39 22.67 4.33 -2.48
CA PRO A 39 23.92 4.75 -3.11
C PRO A 39 24.60 3.62 -3.88
N LEU A 40 24.68 2.41 -3.35
CA LEU A 40 25.35 1.31 -4.06
C LEU A 40 24.40 0.58 -5.03
N GLY A 41 23.13 0.98 -5.11
CA GLY A 41 22.13 0.39 -5.99
C GLY A 41 21.69 -1.02 -5.58
N THR A 42 21.98 -1.42 -4.34
CA THR A 42 21.65 -2.76 -3.84
C THR A 42 20.17 -2.91 -3.50
N LEU A 43 19.46 -1.80 -3.27
CA LEU A 43 18.03 -1.80 -3.03
C LEU A 43 17.28 -1.45 -4.31
N SER A 44 16.25 -2.24 -4.64
CA SER A 44 15.40 -1.92 -5.78
C SER A 44 14.66 -0.59 -5.55
N PRO A 45 14.40 0.22 -6.58
CA PRO A 45 13.64 1.47 -6.44
C PRO A 45 12.25 1.27 -5.84
N LEU A 46 11.65 0.10 -6.05
CA LEU A 46 10.38 -0.30 -5.48
C LEU A 46 10.49 -0.51 -3.96
N PHE A 47 11.56 -1.17 -3.50
CA PHE A 47 11.85 -1.31 -2.09
C PHE A 47 12.07 0.06 -1.42
N VAL A 48 12.88 0.92 -2.04
CA VAL A 48 13.14 2.29 -1.56
C VAL A 48 11.83 3.08 -1.46
N SER A 49 10.98 3.04 -2.49
CA SER A 49 9.67 3.70 -2.50
C SER A 49 8.76 3.21 -1.37
N ASN A 50 8.68 1.90 -1.15
CA ASN A 50 7.85 1.36 -0.08
C ASN A 50 8.39 1.70 1.31
N TYR A 51 9.70 1.63 1.51
CA TYR A 51 10.31 2.01 2.77
C TYR A 51 10.08 3.49 3.07
N ALA A 52 10.26 4.36 2.06
CA ALA A 52 9.93 5.78 2.15
C ALA A 52 8.45 5.99 2.50
N SER A 53 7.52 5.26 1.86
CA SER A 53 6.08 5.41 2.11
C SER A 53 5.64 4.92 3.50
N THR A 54 6.13 3.75 3.93
CA THR A 54 5.62 3.07 5.14
C THR A 54 6.36 3.48 6.41
N GLN A 55 7.64 3.84 6.31
CA GLN A 55 8.46 4.18 7.48
C GLN A 55 8.68 5.69 7.57
N VAL A 56 9.13 6.31 6.49
CA VAL A 56 9.55 7.73 6.52
C VAL A 56 8.33 8.67 6.45
N ARG A 57 7.49 8.52 5.43
CA ARG A 57 6.31 9.38 5.20
C ARG A 57 5.34 9.33 6.39
N GLU A 58 5.03 8.13 6.91
CA GLU A 58 4.13 7.95 8.06
C GLU A 58 4.70 8.55 9.36
N ALA A 59 6.03 8.52 9.55
CA ALA A 59 6.66 9.17 10.68
C ALA A 59 6.59 10.71 10.54
N LEU A 60 6.97 11.25 9.38
CA LEU A 60 6.97 12.69 9.12
C LEU A 60 5.56 13.29 9.13
N ALA A 61 4.56 12.59 8.60
CA ALA A 61 3.17 13.05 8.57
C ALA A 61 2.54 13.18 9.96
N ARG A 62 3.12 12.53 10.99
CA ARG A 62 2.68 12.62 12.39
C ARG A 62 3.34 13.76 13.17
N LEU A 63 4.32 14.46 12.58
CA LEU A 63 4.99 15.55 13.27
C LEU A 63 4.05 16.76 13.44
N PRO A 64 4.07 17.43 14.61
CA PRO A 64 3.29 18.64 14.82
C PRO A 64 3.62 19.71 13.77
N GLY A 65 2.58 20.29 13.17
CA GLY A 65 2.71 21.34 12.17
C GLY A 65 2.98 20.86 10.75
N VAL A 66 3.18 19.56 10.52
CA VAL A 66 3.14 18.98 9.17
C VAL A 66 1.69 18.79 8.74
N GLY A 67 1.33 19.36 7.58
CA GLY A 67 -0.01 19.23 7.01
C GLY A 67 -0.10 18.10 5.99
N GLU A 68 0.93 17.95 5.15
CA GLU A 68 0.99 16.91 4.13
C GLU A 68 2.44 16.51 3.86
N VAL A 69 2.66 15.21 3.65
CA VAL A 69 3.89 14.69 3.05
C VAL A 69 3.50 14.04 1.73
N GLN A 70 3.85 14.70 0.63
CA GLN A 70 3.56 14.25 -0.72
C GLN A 70 4.77 13.46 -1.25
N MET A 71 4.54 12.25 -1.73
CA MET A 71 5.58 11.44 -2.34
C MET A 71 5.53 11.59 -3.86
N PHE A 72 6.67 11.86 -4.49
CA PHE A 72 6.85 12.02 -5.92
C PHE A 72 7.70 10.88 -6.46
N GLY A 73 7.39 10.41 -7.68
CA GLY A 73 8.09 9.27 -8.28
C GLY A 73 7.90 7.95 -7.52
N ALA A 74 6.91 7.90 -6.63
CA ALA A 74 6.58 6.74 -5.82
C ALA A 74 6.21 5.53 -6.67
N ARG A 75 6.91 4.42 -6.46
CA ARG A 75 6.48 3.11 -6.94
C ARG A 75 5.77 2.41 -5.80
N ASP A 76 4.45 2.51 -5.73
CA ASP A 76 3.66 1.78 -4.73
C ASP A 76 3.69 0.28 -5.05
N TYR A 77 3.87 -0.58 -4.04
CA TYR A 77 3.67 -2.01 -4.22
C TYR A 77 2.23 -2.29 -4.65
N SER A 78 2.08 -3.00 -5.76
CA SER A 78 0.83 -3.58 -6.22
C SER A 78 1.07 -5.03 -6.56
N MET A 79 0.14 -5.88 -6.14
CA MET A 79 0.11 -7.24 -6.68
C MET A 79 -0.26 -7.15 -8.15
N ARG A 80 0.59 -7.70 -9.02
CA ARG A 80 0.34 -7.79 -10.46
C ARG A 80 0.05 -9.24 -10.80
N ILE A 81 -1.06 -9.45 -11.49
CA ILE A 81 -1.53 -10.76 -11.93
C ILE A 81 -1.54 -10.73 -13.45
N TRP A 82 -0.51 -11.31 -14.05
CA TRP A 82 -0.36 -11.40 -15.50
C TRP A 82 -1.01 -12.69 -15.98
N LEU A 83 -2.24 -12.57 -16.48
CA LEU A 83 -3.00 -13.69 -17.00
C LEU A 83 -2.30 -14.33 -18.20
N ARG A 84 -2.40 -15.65 -18.29
CA ARG A 84 -1.84 -16.48 -19.36
C ARG A 84 -2.96 -17.04 -20.23
N PRO A 85 -3.31 -16.40 -21.36
CA PRO A 85 -4.46 -16.79 -22.18
C PRO A 85 -4.37 -18.22 -22.71
N ASP A 86 -3.16 -18.70 -23.01
CA ASP A 86 -2.86 -20.08 -23.40
C ASP A 86 -3.32 -21.10 -22.34
N ARG A 87 -2.93 -20.87 -21.08
CA ARG A 87 -3.28 -21.72 -19.94
C ARG A 87 -4.75 -21.61 -19.60
N MET A 88 -5.28 -20.39 -19.60
CA MET A 88 -6.69 -20.13 -19.33
C MET A 88 -7.59 -20.87 -20.32
N ASN A 89 -7.27 -20.83 -21.61
CA ASN A 89 -8.03 -21.55 -22.63
C ASN A 89 -7.94 -23.07 -22.44
N ALA A 90 -6.75 -23.61 -22.19
CA ALA A 90 -6.55 -25.04 -21.94
C ALA A 90 -7.29 -25.57 -20.70
N LEU A 91 -7.51 -24.71 -19.71
CA LEU A 91 -8.21 -25.04 -18.46
C LEU A 91 -9.66 -24.54 -18.43
N ASN A 92 -10.15 -23.99 -19.56
CA ASN A 92 -11.49 -23.42 -19.72
C ASN A 92 -11.84 -22.35 -18.66
N ILE A 93 -10.86 -21.51 -18.29
CA ILE A 93 -10.98 -20.44 -17.29
C ILE A 93 -11.16 -19.09 -17.99
N THR A 94 -12.13 -18.30 -17.53
CA THR A 94 -12.34 -16.94 -18.03
C THR A 94 -11.70 -15.88 -17.12
N THR A 95 -11.59 -14.65 -17.62
CA THR A 95 -11.19 -13.49 -16.79
C THR A 95 -12.15 -13.24 -15.64
N ASP A 96 -13.44 -13.52 -15.84
CA ASP A 96 -14.49 -13.34 -14.83
C ASP A 96 -14.36 -14.35 -13.69
N ASP A 97 -13.97 -15.59 -14.01
CA ASP A 97 -13.65 -16.61 -12.99
C ASP A 97 -12.50 -16.15 -12.10
N VAL A 98 -11.44 -15.59 -12.68
CA VAL A 98 -10.31 -15.05 -11.92
C VAL A 98 -10.73 -13.84 -11.07
N ALA A 99 -11.47 -12.90 -11.65
CA ALA A 99 -11.94 -11.71 -10.93
C ALA A 99 -12.89 -12.06 -9.77
N ARG A 100 -13.71 -13.09 -9.93
CA ARG A 100 -14.57 -13.63 -8.87
C ARG A 100 -13.76 -14.31 -7.77
N ALA A 101 -12.85 -15.21 -8.12
CA ALA A 101 -11.98 -15.89 -7.15
C ALA A 101 -11.16 -14.89 -6.31
N LEU A 102 -10.61 -13.85 -6.95
CA LEU A 102 -9.90 -12.76 -6.26
C LEU A 102 -10.81 -12.01 -5.29
N ARG A 103 -12.05 -11.68 -5.68
CA ARG A 103 -13.00 -10.98 -4.81
C ARG A 103 -13.50 -11.84 -3.65
N GLU A 104 -13.53 -13.15 -3.79
CA GLU A 104 -14.01 -14.08 -2.75
C GLU A 104 -12.91 -14.48 -1.77
N GLN A 105 -11.68 -14.67 -2.24
CA GLN A 105 -10.58 -15.23 -1.43
C GLN A 105 -9.55 -14.20 -0.97
N ASN A 106 -9.53 -12.98 -1.55
CA ASN A 106 -8.72 -11.87 -1.06
C ASN A 106 -9.57 -10.85 -0.28
N VAL A 107 -10.34 -11.34 0.69
CA VAL A 107 -11.22 -10.53 1.55
C VAL A 107 -10.64 -10.40 2.96
N GLN A 108 -10.89 -9.26 3.59
CA GLN A 108 -10.65 -9.12 5.02
C GLN A 108 -11.89 -9.66 5.76
N GLY A 109 -11.99 -10.98 5.86
CA GLY A 109 -13.08 -11.63 6.57
C GLY A 109 -12.85 -11.60 8.08
N ALA A 110 -13.79 -11.01 8.83
CA ALA A 110 -13.87 -11.26 10.26
C ALA A 110 -14.42 -12.69 10.45
N ALA A 111 -13.57 -13.65 10.82
CA ALA A 111 -14.00 -15.04 10.98
C ALA A 111 -14.80 -15.30 12.28
N GLY A 112 -15.15 -14.22 13.01
CA GLY A 112 -15.98 -14.27 14.20
C GLY A 112 -15.22 -14.69 15.45
N GLN A 113 -15.96 -15.06 16.49
CA GLN A 113 -15.41 -15.52 17.77
C GLN A 113 -16.19 -16.77 18.20
N VAL A 114 -15.51 -17.79 18.72
CA VAL A 114 -16.13 -18.94 19.39
C VAL A 114 -16.36 -18.57 20.84
N GLY A 115 -17.55 -18.86 21.38
CA GLY A 115 -17.89 -18.57 22.79
C GLY A 115 -18.50 -17.19 23.03
N THR A 116 -18.93 -16.48 21.99
CA THR A 116 -19.75 -15.26 22.14
C THR A 116 -21.20 -15.64 22.48
N PRO A 117 -21.89 -14.93 23.39
CA PRO A 117 -23.29 -15.20 23.71
C PRO A 117 -24.20 -15.14 22.46
N PRO A 118 -25.23 -16.00 22.37
CA PRO A 118 -25.69 -16.93 23.40
C PRO A 118 -24.88 -18.24 23.44
N VAL A 119 -24.36 -18.58 24.63
CA VAL A 119 -23.62 -19.83 24.89
C VAL A 119 -24.52 -20.81 25.66
N PHE A 120 -24.65 -22.04 25.17
CA PHE A 120 -25.61 -23.03 25.71
C PHE A 120 -25.10 -23.79 26.95
N ASN A 121 -23.83 -23.62 27.32
CA ASN A 121 -23.12 -24.51 28.24
C ASN A 121 -22.10 -23.79 29.16
N GLY A 122 -22.25 -22.47 29.40
CA GLY A 122 -21.40 -21.75 30.35
C GLY A 122 -19.94 -21.58 29.89
N GLN A 123 -19.69 -21.61 28.58
CA GLN A 123 -18.38 -21.37 27.97
C GLN A 123 -17.79 -20.04 28.45
N GLN A 124 -16.73 -20.08 29.28
CA GLN A 124 -16.08 -18.88 29.86
C GLN A 124 -14.96 -18.30 28.99
N GLN A 125 -14.59 -18.98 27.90
CA GLN A 125 -13.50 -18.57 27.01
C GLN A 125 -14.05 -18.16 25.65
N THR A 126 -13.78 -16.91 25.27
CA THR A 126 -14.02 -16.39 23.93
C THR A 126 -12.73 -16.52 23.11
N LEU A 127 -12.77 -17.29 22.03
CA LEU A 127 -11.65 -17.46 21.11
C LEU A 127 -11.95 -16.71 19.81
N THR A 128 -11.17 -15.68 19.49
CA THR A 128 -11.28 -15.02 18.19
C THR A 128 -10.77 -15.96 17.10
N ILE A 129 -11.63 -16.28 16.13
CA ILE A 129 -11.20 -16.98 14.93
C ILE A 129 -10.52 -15.93 14.06
N ASN A 130 -9.23 -16.10 13.83
CA ASN A 130 -8.49 -15.30 12.86
C ASN A 130 -8.65 -15.96 11.49
N GLY A 131 -9.49 -15.38 10.63
CA GLY A 131 -9.54 -15.76 9.22
C GLY A 131 -8.24 -15.37 8.52
N ILE A 132 -7.93 -16.04 7.40
CA ILE A 132 -6.89 -15.58 6.48
C ILE A 132 -7.37 -14.21 5.97
N GLY A 133 -6.72 -13.13 6.41
CA GLY A 133 -7.03 -11.77 5.97
C GLY A 133 -6.62 -11.55 4.52
N ARG A 134 -6.49 -10.28 4.11
CA ARG A 134 -5.94 -9.94 2.79
C ARG A 134 -4.58 -10.61 2.60
N LEU A 135 -4.42 -11.31 1.49
CA LEU A 135 -3.15 -11.93 1.12
C LEU A 135 -2.13 -10.82 0.87
N SER A 136 -0.91 -10.99 1.40
CA SER A 136 0.13 -9.97 1.38
C SER A 136 1.32 -10.31 0.47
N ASP A 137 1.40 -11.55 -0.02
CA ASP A 137 2.51 -12.04 -0.83
C ASP A 137 2.03 -12.78 -2.09
N ALA A 138 2.93 -12.87 -3.07
CA ALA A 138 2.63 -13.50 -4.35
C ALA A 138 2.30 -15.00 -4.19
N ALA A 139 2.92 -15.67 -3.19
CA ALA A 139 2.68 -17.07 -2.91
C ALA A 139 1.23 -17.33 -2.48
N GLY A 140 0.70 -16.54 -1.57
CA GLY A 140 -0.68 -16.59 -1.10
C GLY A 140 -1.67 -16.32 -2.22
N PHE A 141 -1.41 -15.31 -3.06
CA PHE A 141 -2.22 -15.08 -4.27
C PHE A 141 -2.16 -16.28 -5.23
N GLY A 142 -1.00 -16.92 -5.38
CA GLY A 142 -0.82 -18.12 -6.20
C GLY A 142 -1.71 -19.28 -5.77
N GLN A 143 -2.00 -19.39 -4.48
CA GLN A 143 -2.83 -20.47 -3.94
C GLN A 143 -4.34 -20.28 -4.12
N ILE A 144 -4.79 -19.09 -4.57
CA ILE A 144 -6.21 -18.81 -4.81
C ILE A 144 -6.78 -19.84 -5.78
N VAL A 145 -7.85 -20.50 -5.38
CA VAL A 145 -8.52 -21.51 -6.20
C VAL A 145 -9.46 -20.80 -7.18
N VAL A 146 -9.18 -20.91 -8.47
CA VAL A 146 -10.02 -20.30 -9.53
C VAL A 146 -11.15 -21.23 -9.94
N ARG A 147 -10.90 -22.55 -9.95
CA ARG A 147 -11.92 -23.56 -10.25
C ARG A 147 -11.59 -24.87 -9.55
N SER A 148 -12.65 -25.62 -9.22
CA SER A 148 -12.57 -27.01 -8.81
C SER A 148 -13.25 -27.88 -9.87
N GLY A 149 -12.58 -28.92 -10.34
CA GLY A 149 -13.13 -29.92 -11.26
C GLY A 149 -13.84 -31.05 -10.51
N ASP A 150 -14.69 -31.79 -11.23
CA ASP A 150 -15.61 -32.78 -10.67
C ASP A 150 -14.94 -33.96 -9.94
N ARG A 151 -13.64 -34.16 -10.17
CA ARG A 151 -12.81 -35.21 -9.55
C ARG A 151 -11.83 -34.68 -8.50
N GLY A 152 -12.06 -33.48 -7.98
CA GLY A 152 -11.21 -32.86 -6.95
C GLY A 152 -9.95 -32.17 -7.50
N GLN A 153 -9.86 -31.98 -8.81
CA GLN A 153 -8.78 -31.22 -9.44
C GLN A 153 -8.95 -29.74 -9.11
N LEU A 154 -7.92 -29.08 -8.59
CA LEU A 154 -7.96 -27.66 -8.29
C LEU A 154 -7.13 -26.91 -9.34
N VAL A 155 -7.73 -25.91 -9.95
CA VAL A 155 -7.02 -24.92 -10.76
C VAL A 155 -6.74 -23.72 -9.88
N ARG A 156 -5.46 -23.45 -9.65
CA ARG A 156 -4.99 -22.32 -8.84
C ARG A 156 -4.66 -21.13 -9.73
N LEU A 157 -4.59 -19.94 -9.13
CA LEU A 157 -4.24 -18.73 -9.86
C LEU A 157 -2.83 -18.84 -10.46
N SER A 158 -1.89 -19.51 -9.79
CA SER A 158 -0.55 -19.79 -10.32
C SER A 158 -0.53 -20.63 -11.60
N ASP A 159 -1.59 -21.40 -11.86
CA ASP A 159 -1.68 -22.26 -13.06
C ASP A 159 -2.05 -21.45 -14.31
N VAL A 160 -2.70 -20.29 -14.12
CA VAL A 160 -3.27 -19.45 -15.17
C VAL A 160 -2.72 -18.02 -15.18
N ALA A 161 -1.82 -17.67 -14.24
CA ALA A 161 -1.23 -16.34 -14.17
C ALA A 161 0.18 -16.35 -13.56
N THR A 162 1.01 -15.40 -14.01
CA THR A 162 2.25 -15.04 -13.30
C THR A 162 1.92 -13.95 -12.28
N ILE A 163 2.35 -14.16 -11.03
CA ILE A 163 2.00 -13.28 -9.91
C ILE A 163 3.29 -12.70 -9.37
N GLU A 164 3.36 -11.37 -9.32
CA GLU A 164 4.53 -10.66 -8.83
C GLU A 164 4.13 -9.44 -8.02
N LEU A 165 4.94 -9.14 -7.01
CA LEU A 165 4.86 -7.89 -6.31
C LEU A 165 5.62 -6.83 -7.13
N GLY A 166 4.87 -5.96 -7.82
CA GLY A 166 5.42 -4.97 -8.74
C GLY A 166 5.05 -3.53 -8.35
N ALA A 167 5.45 -2.57 -9.17
CA ALA A 167 4.99 -1.20 -9.02
C ALA A 167 3.55 -1.05 -9.55
N ARG A 168 2.71 -0.27 -8.85
CA ARG A 168 1.36 0.12 -9.28
C ARG A 168 1.41 0.90 -10.60
N SER A 169 2.38 1.79 -10.75
CA SER A 169 2.68 2.48 -12.00
C SER A 169 4.19 2.60 -12.19
N TYR A 170 4.63 2.46 -13.44
CA TYR A 170 6.01 2.70 -13.88
C TYR A 170 6.15 4.04 -14.63
N SER A 171 5.06 4.81 -14.76
CA SER A 171 5.02 6.03 -15.59
C SER A 171 5.69 7.26 -14.97
N SER A 172 6.09 7.19 -13.70
CA SER A 172 6.78 8.27 -12.99
C SER A 172 7.90 7.72 -12.12
N GLY A 173 9.08 8.34 -12.21
CA GLY A 173 10.21 8.10 -11.31
C GLY A 173 10.79 9.42 -10.83
N ALA A 174 11.42 9.40 -9.66
CA ALA A 174 12.29 10.48 -9.19
C ALA A 174 13.73 9.96 -9.20
N GLN A 175 14.67 10.84 -9.49
CA GLN A 175 16.08 10.53 -9.41
C GLN A 175 16.81 11.63 -8.64
N LEU A 176 17.79 11.23 -7.84
CA LEU A 176 18.75 12.13 -7.22
C LEU A 176 20.15 11.73 -7.69
N ASN A 177 20.88 12.66 -8.31
CA ASN A 177 22.22 12.41 -8.85
C ASN A 177 22.31 11.17 -9.77
N GLY A 178 21.30 10.98 -10.63
CA GLY A 178 21.21 9.85 -11.55
C GLY A 178 20.84 8.51 -10.91
N LYS A 179 20.48 8.50 -9.61
CA LYS A 179 20.02 7.30 -8.89
C LYS A 179 18.53 7.39 -8.65
N ASP A 180 17.81 6.32 -8.94
CA ASP A 180 16.39 6.20 -8.62
C ASP A 180 16.17 6.47 -7.12
N SER A 181 15.25 7.40 -6.83
CA SER A 181 14.96 7.88 -5.48
C SER A 181 13.45 7.97 -5.25
N ALA A 182 13.05 7.94 -3.97
CA ALA A 182 11.72 8.32 -3.54
C ALA A 182 11.80 9.73 -2.95
N TYR A 183 11.19 10.72 -3.63
CA TYR A 183 11.20 12.11 -3.20
C TYR A 183 9.95 12.43 -2.38
N LEU A 184 10.14 13.05 -1.21
CA LEU A 184 9.10 13.43 -0.28
C LEU A 184 9.11 14.95 -0.13
N GLY A 185 8.04 15.59 -0.58
CA GLY A 185 7.79 17.00 -0.33
C GLY A 185 6.97 17.20 0.93
N ILE A 186 7.46 18.04 1.84
CA ILE A 186 6.84 18.31 3.14
C ILE A 186 6.16 19.67 3.09
N TYR A 187 4.86 19.68 3.38
CA TYR A 187 4.02 20.86 3.40
C TYR A 187 3.54 21.12 4.83
N PRO A 188 3.83 22.29 5.41
CA PRO A 188 3.38 22.64 6.74
C PRO A 188 1.89 22.98 6.73
N THR A 189 1.25 22.93 7.90
CA THR A 189 -0.09 23.50 8.06
C THR A 189 -0.01 25.03 7.93
N PRO A 190 -1.09 25.72 7.49
CA PRO A 190 -1.05 27.17 7.28
C PRO A 190 -0.69 28.02 8.52
N THR A 191 -0.85 27.46 9.72
CA THR A 191 -0.59 28.14 11.00
C THR A 191 0.70 27.69 11.69
N ALA A 192 1.46 26.76 11.08
CA ALA A 192 2.67 26.24 11.70
C ALA A 192 3.88 27.16 11.52
N ASN A 193 4.78 27.15 12.49
CA ASN A 193 6.08 27.79 12.36
C ASN A 193 7.02 26.93 11.50
N ALA A 194 7.39 27.44 10.32
CA ALA A 194 8.22 26.74 9.35
C ALA A 194 9.59 26.28 9.90
N LEU A 195 10.25 27.10 10.72
CA LEU A 195 11.55 26.75 11.31
C LEU A 195 11.43 25.61 12.33
N GLN A 196 10.38 25.63 13.16
CA GLN A 196 10.12 24.55 14.11
C GLN A 196 9.79 23.24 13.39
N VAL A 197 8.96 23.28 12.34
CA VAL A 197 8.64 22.11 11.52
C VAL A 197 9.89 21.56 10.86
N ALA A 198 10.72 22.42 10.25
CA ALA A 198 11.95 22.01 9.59
C ALA A 198 12.95 21.35 10.58
N SER A 199 13.07 21.87 11.80
CA SER A 199 13.91 21.28 12.85
C SER A 199 13.36 19.93 13.33
N ALA A 200 12.04 19.82 13.52
CA ALA A 200 11.40 18.57 13.92
C ALA A 200 11.55 17.47 12.85
N VAL A 201 11.38 17.83 11.57
CA VAL A 201 11.61 16.93 10.43
C VAL A 201 13.06 16.43 10.43
N ARG A 202 14.05 17.33 10.54
CA ARG A 202 15.46 16.93 10.57
C ARG A 202 15.77 15.99 11.72
N ALA A 203 15.28 16.30 12.93
CA ALA A 203 15.47 15.45 14.10
C ALA A 203 14.86 14.05 13.91
N GLU A 204 13.65 13.97 13.34
CA GLU A 204 12.99 12.70 13.07
C GLU A 204 13.71 11.89 11.99
N LEU A 205 14.20 12.54 10.94
CA LEU A 205 15.03 11.90 9.91
C LEU A 205 16.32 11.31 10.51
N THR A 206 17.02 12.05 11.38
CA THR A 206 18.19 11.53 12.10
C THR A 206 17.84 10.31 12.95
N ARG A 207 16.69 10.35 13.66
CA ARG A 207 16.20 9.22 14.47
C ARG A 207 15.90 7.99 13.61
N LEU A 208 15.28 8.20 12.45
CA LEU A 208 14.92 7.13 11.52
C LEU A 208 16.16 6.53 10.84
N HIS A 209 17.18 7.34 10.55
CA HIS A 209 18.40 6.89 9.89
C HIS A 209 19.08 5.71 10.60
N ALA A 210 19.01 5.65 11.93
CA ALA A 210 19.55 4.53 12.73
C ALA A 210 18.86 3.17 12.47
N ARG A 211 17.69 3.16 11.81
CA ARG A 211 16.90 1.96 11.50
C ARG A 211 16.84 1.66 10.01
N PHE A 212 17.64 2.36 9.23
CA PHE A 212 17.66 2.19 7.79
C PHE A 212 18.22 0.83 7.40
N PRO A 213 17.67 0.20 6.35
CA PRO A 213 18.28 -0.96 5.73
C PRO A 213 19.71 -0.63 5.31
N ALA A 214 20.57 -1.65 5.28
CA ALA A 214 21.92 -1.50 4.74
C ALA A 214 21.85 -0.84 3.34
N ASP A 215 22.69 0.16 3.09
CA ASP A 215 22.76 0.93 1.84
C ASP A 215 21.52 1.80 1.50
N SER A 216 20.68 2.17 2.48
CA SER A 216 19.68 3.23 2.31
C SER A 216 20.21 4.56 2.84
N HIS A 217 20.11 5.65 2.06
CA HIS A 217 20.61 6.99 2.43
C HIS A 217 19.58 8.10 2.19
N LEU A 218 19.67 9.15 3.01
CA LEU A 218 18.89 10.38 2.87
C LEU A 218 19.72 11.43 2.12
N GLY A 219 19.15 12.01 1.08
CA GLY A 219 19.54 13.30 0.55
C GLY A 219 18.47 14.33 0.91
N SER A 220 18.83 15.35 1.69
CA SER A 220 17.95 16.49 1.92
C SER A 220 18.33 17.60 0.96
N GLU A 221 17.38 18.10 0.17
CA GLU A 221 17.54 19.34 -0.58
C GLU A 221 16.70 20.42 0.09
N VAL A 222 17.33 21.59 0.31
CA VAL A 222 16.74 22.74 1.00
C VAL A 222 15.84 23.51 0.05
#